data_AF-A0A504YZ87-F1
#
_entry.id   AF-A0A504YZ87-F1
#
_cell.length_a   1.000
_cell.length_b   1.000
_cell.length_c   1.000
_cell.angle_alpha   90.00
_cell.angle_beta   90.00
_cell.angle_gamma   90.00
#
_symmetry.space_group_name_H-M   'P 1'
#
loop_
_entity.id
_entity.type
_entity.pdbx_description
1 polymer ?
#
loop_
_entity_poly.entity_id
_entity_poly.type
_entity_poly.pdbx_seq_one_letter_code
_entity_poly.pdbx_strand_id
1 'polypeptide(L)'
;MNPIDTGSAKPQHDPPIAMEPYDLGRAGDLGALSNEQQWHTNILKTRTRINNERYLRNHPEINHMISAFLRDLLLKQPKDPRQHFTDFFTHPDLITRIEEVKEEYEQQHHDDMVVRKLAGESCFNDNDEESA
;
A
#
# COMPACT_ATOMS: atom_id res chain seq x y z
N MET A 1 -30.63 16.36 -21.29
CA MET A 1 -29.21 15.96 -21.16
C MET A 1 -29.14 14.72 -20.30
N ASN A 2 -28.63 13.61 -20.82
CA ASN A 2 -28.39 12.41 -20.02
C ASN A 2 -27.16 12.65 -19.14
N PRO A 3 -27.16 12.27 -17.85
CA PRO A 3 -25.99 12.39 -17.00
C PRO A 3 -24.87 11.52 -17.57
N ILE A 4 -23.68 12.10 -17.74
CA ILE A 4 -22.47 11.40 -18.17
C ILE A 4 -22.17 10.36 -17.09
N ASP A 5 -22.24 9.08 -17.45
CA ASP A 5 -21.87 7.97 -16.58
C ASP A 5 -20.35 8.01 -16.37
N THR A 6 -19.93 8.41 -15.17
CA THR A 6 -18.52 8.55 -14.79
C THR A 6 -17.90 7.22 -14.32
N GLY A 7 -18.64 6.10 -14.43
CA GLY A 7 -18.18 4.76 -14.03
C GLY A 7 -17.89 4.62 -12.52
N SER A 8 -18.30 5.62 -11.73
CA SER A 8 -18.10 5.65 -10.28
C SER A 8 -19.41 5.29 -9.61
N ALA A 9 -19.40 4.24 -8.79
CA ALA A 9 -20.55 3.87 -7.98
C ALA A 9 -20.99 5.08 -7.17
N LYS A 10 -22.29 5.39 -7.20
CA LYS A 10 -22.87 6.42 -6.34
C LYS A 10 -22.55 6.02 -4.89
N PRO A 11 -21.83 6.85 -4.12
CA PRO A 11 -21.43 6.45 -2.78
C PRO A 11 -22.69 6.22 -1.93
N GLN A 12 -22.75 5.06 -1.26
CA GLN A 12 -23.84 4.73 -0.35
C GLN A 12 -23.68 5.58 0.91
N HIS A 13 -24.65 6.47 1.12
CA HIS A 13 -24.69 7.40 2.23
C HIS A 13 -25.99 7.21 3.02
N ASP A 14 -26.18 6.00 3.58
CA ASP A 14 -27.22 5.75 4.57
C ASP A 14 -26.65 6.07 5.96
N PRO A 15 -26.97 7.23 6.56
CA PRO A 15 -26.54 7.51 7.92
C PRO A 15 -27.27 6.58 8.91
N PRO A 16 -26.65 6.26 10.06
CA PRO A 16 -27.34 5.62 11.17
C PRO A 16 -28.57 6.41 11.62
N ILE A 17 -29.58 5.73 12.18
CA ILE A 17 -30.97 6.18 12.47
C ILE A 17 -31.14 7.52 13.25
N ALA A 18 -30.07 8.17 13.71
CA ALA A 18 -30.12 9.42 14.48
C ALA A 18 -29.20 10.53 13.93
N MET A 19 -28.67 10.39 12.72
CA MET A 19 -27.67 11.30 12.15
C MET A 19 -28.23 11.96 10.90
N GLU A 20 -28.13 13.30 10.85
CA GLU A 20 -28.56 14.09 9.69
C GLU A 20 -27.87 13.58 8.41
N PRO A 21 -28.58 13.53 7.26
CA PRO A 21 -27.96 13.13 6.01
C PRO A 21 -26.82 14.06 5.63
N TYR A 22 -25.61 13.50 5.47
CA TYR A 22 -24.47 14.26 5.01
C TYR A 22 -24.66 14.66 3.54
N ASP A 23 -24.54 15.96 3.27
CA ASP A 23 -24.53 16.58 1.93
C ASP A 23 -25.73 16.24 1.01
N LEU A 24 -26.95 16.17 1.55
CA LEU A 24 -28.16 16.09 0.73
C LEU A 24 -28.86 17.47 0.63
N GLY A 25 -28.45 18.30 -0.32
CA GLY A 25 -29.26 19.45 -0.73
C GLY A 25 -30.50 19.05 -1.53
N ARG A 26 -30.46 17.93 -2.29
CA ARG A 26 -31.61 17.40 -3.07
C ARG A 26 -31.36 16.01 -3.68
N ALA A 27 -32.43 15.34 -4.12
CA ALA A 27 -32.32 14.18 -5.01
C ALA A 27 -31.64 14.59 -6.33
N GLY A 28 -30.43 14.05 -6.58
CA GLY A 28 -29.59 14.40 -7.73
C GLY A 28 -28.38 15.28 -7.39
N ASP A 29 -28.23 15.66 -6.11
CA ASP A 29 -27.06 16.37 -5.61
C ASP A 29 -25.92 15.37 -5.35
N LEU A 30 -24.74 15.61 -5.93
CA LEU A 30 -23.59 14.67 -5.95
C LEU A 30 -22.70 14.80 -4.71
N GLY A 31 -23.18 15.50 -3.68
CA GLY A 31 -22.37 16.06 -2.61
C GLY A 31 -21.56 17.28 -3.09
N ALA A 32 -20.51 17.65 -2.36
CA ALA A 32 -19.76 18.88 -2.58
C ALA A 32 -19.02 19.02 -3.94
N LEU A 33 -18.97 17.97 -4.78
CA LEU A 33 -18.25 17.97 -6.06
C LEU A 33 -19.19 17.67 -7.25
N SER A 34 -19.03 18.42 -8.34
CA SER A 34 -19.72 18.16 -9.60
C SER A 34 -19.24 16.87 -10.29
N ASN A 35 -20.02 16.34 -11.24
CA ASN A 35 -19.64 15.14 -12.01
C ASN A 35 -18.27 15.29 -12.70
N GLU A 36 -18.02 16.47 -13.28
CA GLU A 36 -16.74 16.77 -13.94
C GLU A 36 -15.59 16.82 -12.92
N GLN A 37 -15.81 17.45 -11.77
CA GLN A 37 -14.82 17.50 -10.68
C GLN A 37 -14.51 16.10 -10.13
N GLN A 38 -15.53 15.25 -9.99
CA GLN A 38 -15.36 13.87 -9.55
C GLN A 38 -14.55 13.06 -10.57
N TRP A 39 -14.84 13.21 -11.86
CA TRP A 39 -14.08 12.56 -12.94
C TRP A 39 -12.59 12.94 -12.91
N HIS A 40 -12.30 14.24 -12.83
CA HIS A 40 -10.92 14.72 -12.70
C HIS A 40 -10.24 14.19 -11.44
N THR A 41 -10.95 14.20 -10.31
CA THR A 41 -10.44 13.68 -9.03
C THR A 41 -10.09 12.19 -9.14
N ASN A 42 -10.93 11.41 -9.81
CA ASN A 42 -10.69 9.98 -10.00
C ASN A 42 -9.46 9.72 -10.87
N ILE A 43 -9.28 10.48 -11.96
CA ILE A 43 -8.06 10.39 -12.79
C ILE A 43 -6.82 10.71 -11.96
N LEU A 44 -6.87 11.77 -11.16
CA LEU A 44 -5.76 12.16 -10.28
C LEU A 44 -5.44 11.07 -9.25
N LYS A 45 -6.46 10.48 -8.61
CA LYS A 45 -6.31 9.37 -7.66
C LYS A 45 -5.66 8.16 -8.33
N THR A 46 -6.15 7.76 -9.52
CA THR A 46 -5.59 6.63 -10.27
C THR A 46 -4.13 6.86 -10.63
N ARG A 47 -3.80 8.03 -11.16
CA ARG A 47 -2.40 8.40 -11.48
C ARG A 47 -1.52 8.38 -10.24
N THR A 48 -2.02 8.91 -9.12
CA THR A 48 -1.30 8.92 -7.85
C THR A 48 -1.04 7.50 -7.34
N ARG A 49 -2.02 6.60 -7.40
CA ARG A 49 -1.85 5.18 -7.02
C ARG A 49 -0.77 4.50 -7.85
N ILE A 50 -0.82 4.66 -9.17
CA ILE A 50 0.19 4.11 -10.09
C ILE A 50 1.59 4.63 -9.76
N ASN A 51 1.72 5.94 -9.51
CA ASN A 51 3.00 6.55 -9.17
C ASN A 51 3.53 6.06 -7.82
N ASN A 52 2.67 5.94 -6.81
CA ASN A 52 3.04 5.41 -5.50
C ASN A 52 3.51 3.95 -5.61
N GLU A 53 2.80 3.11 -6.37
CA GLU A 53 3.22 1.73 -6.59
C GLU A 53 4.56 1.63 -7.33
N ARG A 54 4.77 2.45 -8.36
CA ARG A 54 6.06 2.53 -9.06
C ARG A 54 7.18 2.97 -8.11
N TYR A 55 6.92 3.96 -7.26
CA TYR A 55 7.87 4.41 -6.26
C TYR A 55 8.21 3.27 -5.30
N LEU A 56 7.22 2.60 -4.70
CA LEU A 56 7.46 1.48 -3.78
C LEU A 56 8.19 0.30 -4.43
N ARG A 57 7.95 0.02 -5.73
CA ARG A 57 8.69 -1.02 -6.47
C ARG A 57 10.15 -0.63 -6.74
N ASN A 58 10.41 0.64 -7.04
CA ASN A 58 11.75 1.13 -7.33
C ASN A 58 12.58 1.38 -6.06
N HIS A 59 11.93 1.47 -4.90
CA HIS A 59 12.54 1.78 -3.61
C HIS A 59 12.36 0.63 -2.61
N PRO A 60 13.04 -0.52 -2.81
CA PRO A 60 12.95 -1.68 -1.92
C PRO A 60 13.39 -1.38 -0.49
N GLU A 61 14.24 -0.38 -0.27
CA GLU A 61 14.67 0.10 1.05
C GLU A 61 13.48 0.47 1.96
N ILE A 62 12.37 0.94 1.39
CA ILE A 62 11.17 1.30 2.15
C ILE A 62 10.52 0.05 2.75
N ASN A 63 10.49 -1.06 2.00
CA ASN A 63 9.95 -2.32 2.50
C ASN A 63 10.80 -2.89 3.65
N HIS A 64 12.12 -2.76 3.56
CA HIS A 64 13.04 -3.15 4.64
C HIS A 64 12.83 -2.28 5.88
N MET A 65 12.66 -0.97 5.69
CA MET A 65 12.38 -0.03 6.78
C MET A 65 11.07 -0.35 7.52
N ILE A 66 9.99 -0.63 6.78
CA ILE A 66 8.70 -1.04 7.36
C ILE A 66 8.85 -2.38 8.10
N SER A 67 9.51 -3.36 7.49
CA SER A 67 9.72 -4.69 8.10
C SER A 67 10.56 -4.60 9.39
N ALA A 68 11.63 -3.81 9.38
CA ALA A 68 12.48 -3.57 10.54
C ALA A 68 11.70 -2.90 11.68
N PHE A 69 10.90 -1.90 11.37
CA PHE A 69 10.03 -1.24 12.36
C PHE A 69 9.00 -2.21 12.94
N LEU A 70 8.30 -2.98 12.09
CA LEU A 70 7.31 -3.95 12.55
C LEU A 70 7.94 -5.02 13.44
N ARG A 71 9.14 -5.50 13.09
CA ARG A 71 9.90 -6.43 13.93
C ARG A 71 10.19 -5.82 15.30
N ASP A 72 10.68 -4.59 15.36
CA ASP A 72 11.01 -3.91 16.61
C ASP A 72 9.74 -3.67 17.46
N LEU A 73 8.65 -3.26 16.82
CA LEU A 73 7.36 -3.02 17.45
C LEU A 73 6.77 -4.31 18.06
N LEU A 74 6.80 -5.42 17.31
CA LEU A 74 6.25 -6.71 17.76
C LEU A 74 7.10 -7.37 18.85
N LEU A 75 8.42 -7.14 18.84
CA LEU A 75 9.34 -7.66 19.87
C LEU A 75 9.25 -6.85 21.17
N LYS A 76 9.27 -5.52 21.08
CA LYS A 76 9.30 -4.64 22.26
C LYS A 76 7.91 -4.39 22.85
N GLN A 77 6.84 -4.56 22.05
CA GLN A 77 5.45 -4.29 22.43
C GLN A 77 5.30 -3.05 23.32
N PRO A 78 5.71 -1.87 22.82
CA PRO A 78 5.73 -0.66 23.62
C PRO A 78 4.30 -0.25 24.02
N LYS A 79 4.18 0.39 25.20
CA LYS A 79 2.89 0.89 25.71
C LYS A 79 2.29 1.98 24.82
N ASP A 80 3.12 2.78 24.14
CA ASP A 80 2.69 3.74 23.13
C ASP A 80 3.40 3.47 21.78
N PRO A 81 2.69 2.82 20.84
CA PRO A 81 3.21 2.54 19.51
C PRO A 81 3.52 3.81 18.70
N ARG A 82 2.80 4.91 18.93
CA ARG A 82 2.97 6.15 18.15
C ARG A 82 4.26 6.87 18.52
N GLN A 83 4.54 6.97 19.82
CA GLN A 83 5.80 7.52 20.28
C GLN A 83 6.98 6.67 19.79
N HIS A 84 6.86 5.34 19.88
CA HIS A 84 7.89 4.43 19.37
C HIS A 84 8.13 4.58 17.85
N PHE A 85 7.08 4.80 17.06
CA PHE A 85 7.21 5.12 15.64
C PHE A 85 8.04 6.39 15.42
N THR A 86 7.71 7.48 16.13
CA THR A 86 8.48 8.73 16.01
C THR A 86 9.94 8.53 16.38
N ASP A 87 10.21 7.87 17.51
CA ASP A 87 11.58 7.64 17.98
C ASP A 87 12.38 6.79 16.98
N PHE A 88 11.75 5.77 16.38
CA PHE A 88 12.39 4.89 15.40
C PHE A 88 12.74 5.64 14.10
N PHE A 89 11.80 6.36 13.50
CA PHE A 89 12.00 7.01 12.21
C PHE A 89 12.76 8.34 12.28
N THR A 90 12.86 8.96 13.46
CA THR A 90 13.62 10.21 13.66
C THR A 90 15.09 9.93 14.04
N HIS A 91 15.45 8.66 14.25
CA HIS A 91 16.81 8.32 14.67
C HIS A 91 17.84 8.64 13.56
N PRO A 92 18.93 9.35 13.85
CA PRO A 92 19.91 9.77 12.83
C PRO A 92 20.58 8.58 12.13
N ASP A 93 20.69 7.45 12.83
CA ASP A 93 21.34 6.24 12.33
C ASP A 93 20.37 5.29 11.61
N LEU A 94 19.13 5.73 11.36
CA LEU A 94 18.11 4.90 10.71
C LEU A 94 18.61 4.34 9.38
N ILE A 95 19.20 5.19 8.53
CA ILE A 95 19.63 4.79 7.18
C ILE A 95 20.69 3.69 7.26
N THR A 96 21.70 3.86 8.11
CA THR A 96 22.76 2.86 8.32
C THR A 96 22.16 1.53 8.77
N ARG A 97 21.24 1.57 9.74
CA ARG A 97 20.58 0.37 10.26
C ARG A 97 19.70 -0.33 9.21
N ILE A 98 19.06 0.42 8.32
CA ILE A 98 18.26 -0.17 7.24
C ILE A 98 19.15 -0.80 6.16
N GLU A 99 20.32 -0.20 5.87
CA GLU A 99 21.27 -0.81 4.93
C GLU A 99 21.80 -2.15 5.46
N GLU A 100 22.13 -2.23 6.74
CA GLU A 100 22.52 -3.48 7.40
C GLU A 100 21.40 -4.54 7.29
N VAL A 101 20.16 -4.18 7.59
CA VAL A 101 19.01 -5.09 7.47
C VAL A 101 18.81 -5.55 6.03
N LYS A 102 19.04 -4.68 5.05
CA LYS A 102 18.95 -5.02 3.63
C LYS A 102 20.03 -6.02 3.23
N GLU A 103 21.29 -5.79 3.62
CA GLU A 103 22.39 -6.73 3.37
C GLU A 103 22.12 -8.10 4.00
N GLU A 104 21.61 -8.14 5.23
CA GLU A 104 21.22 -9.39 5.91
C GLU A 104 20.11 -10.12 5.13
N TYR A 105 19.08 -9.41 4.65
CA TYR A 105 17.99 -10.00 3.87
C TYR A 105 18.46 -10.58 2.54
N GLU A 106 19.35 -9.86 1.84
CA GLU A 106 19.92 -10.31 0.57
C GLU A 106 20.78 -11.57 0.76
N GLN A 107 21.56 -11.63 1.84
CA GLN A 107 22.36 -12.81 2.21
C GLN A 107 21.47 -14.01 2.55
N GLN A 108 20.45 -13.82 3.40
CA GLN A 108 19.52 -14.89 3.75
C GLN A 108 18.79 -15.44 2.52
N HIS A 109 18.35 -14.57 1.61
CA HIS A 109 17.70 -14.99 0.38
C HIS A 109 18.66 -15.75 -0.54
N HIS A 110 19.92 -15.31 -0.63
CA HIS A 110 20.95 -16.03 -1.38
C HIS A 110 21.18 -17.43 -0.81
N ASP A 111 21.33 -17.54 0.51
CA ASP A 111 21.55 -18.82 1.19
C ASP A 111 20.36 -19.76 1.01
N ASP A 112 19.11 -19.28 1.16
CA ASP A 112 17.90 -20.10 0.91
C ASP A 112 17.85 -20.60 -0.55
N MET A 113 18.17 -19.73 -1.51
CA MET A 113 18.27 -20.12 -2.93
C MET A 113 19.33 -21.21 -3.16
N VAL A 114 20.50 -21.07 -2.54
CA VAL A 114 21.59 -22.04 -2.64
C VAL A 114 21.16 -23.37 -2.01
N VAL A 115 20.53 -23.34 -0.83
CA VAL A 115 20.02 -24.53 -0.15
C VAL A 115 19.00 -25.27 -1.00
N ARG A 116 18.01 -24.57 -1.59
CA ARG A 116 17.02 -25.20 -2.49
C ARG A 116 17.66 -25.83 -3.73
N LYS A 117 18.64 -25.15 -4.33
CA LYS A 117 19.38 -25.67 -5.47
C LYS A 117 20.19 -26.92 -5.10
N LEU A 118 20.80 -26.95 -3.92
CA LEU A 118 21.51 -28.12 -3.39
C LEU A 118 20.55 -29.27 -3.03
N ALA A 119 19.34 -28.95 -2.58
CA ALA A 119 18.27 -29.91 -2.31
C ALA A 119 17.66 -30.52 -3.59
N GLY A 120 18.07 -30.04 -4.78
CA GLY A 120 17.58 -30.54 -6.06
C GLY A 120 16.16 -30.08 -6.42
N GLU A 121 15.64 -29.06 -5.73
CA GLU A 121 14.34 -28.47 -6.02
C GLU A 121 14.46 -27.57 -7.27
N SER A 122 13.82 -27.95 -8.37
CA SER A 122 13.75 -27.10 -9.56
C SER A 122 12.79 -25.94 -9.31
N CYS A 123 13.31 -24.70 -9.37
CA CYS A 123 12.48 -23.51 -9.39
C CYS A 123 11.68 -23.50 -10.71
N PHE A 124 10.38 -23.80 -10.63
CA PHE A 124 9.39 -23.77 -11.71
C PHE A 124 9.60 -24.75 -12.89
N ASN A 125 8.64 -25.66 -13.03
CA ASN A 125 8.33 -26.27 -14.33
C ASN A 125 7.53 -25.22 -15.12
N ASP A 126 8.11 -24.64 -16.17
CA ASP A 126 7.37 -23.88 -17.18
C ASP A 126 6.56 -24.84 -18.08
N ASN A 127 5.65 -25.58 -17.48
CA ASN A 127 4.65 -26.40 -18.17
C ASN A 127 3.27 -26.08 -17.61
N ASP A 128 2.80 -24.87 -17.92
CA ASP A 128 1.37 -24.66 -18.11
C ASP A 128 1.21 -23.99 -19.49
N GLU A 129 0.74 -24.81 -20.43
CA GLU A 129 0.21 -24.38 -21.72
C GLU A 129 -0.87 -23.31 -21.51
N GLU A 130 -0.88 -22.28 -22.36
CA GLU A 130 -2.15 -21.86 -22.94
C GLU A 130 -1.95 -21.61 -24.44
N SER A 131 -2.32 -22.64 -25.19
CA SER A 131 -2.82 -22.48 -26.55
C SER A 131 -4.12 -21.66 -26.48
N ALA A 132 -4.12 -20.46 -27.06
CA ALA A 132 -5.30 -19.77 -27.57
C ALA A 132 -4.89 -18.74 -28.63
#